data_AF-E6QA97-F1
#
_entry.id   AF-E6QA97-F1
#
_cell.length_a   1.000
_cell.length_b   1.000
_cell.length_c   1.000
_cell.angle_alpha   90.00
_cell.angle_beta   90.00
_cell.angle_gamma   90.00
#
_symmetry.space_group_name_H-M   'P 1'
#
loop_
_entity.id
_entity.type
_entity.pdbx_description
1 polymer ?
#
loop_
_entity_poly.entity_id
_entity_poly.type
_entity_poly.pdbx_seq_one_letter_code
_entity_poly.pdbx_strand_id
1 'polypeptide(L)'
;MPSLCAAGLDVYEDETDLYLKDHCDDIICDDSFERLITFPNVIIMGHQAFFTREAMKTIADTMIQNLDDFSSGKDSPNRVAASRTSH
;
A
#
# COMPACT_ATOMS: atom_id res chain seq x y z
N MET A 1 -14.49 -17.43 -25.69
CA MET A 1 -13.41 -16.88 -24.84
C MET A 1 -14.04 -16.45 -23.53
N PRO A 2 -13.47 -16.80 -22.36
CA PRO A 2 -13.98 -16.28 -21.10
C PRO A 2 -13.64 -14.79 -21.00
N SER A 3 -14.64 -13.97 -20.65
CA SER A 3 -14.49 -12.56 -20.32
C SER A 3 -14.49 -12.38 -18.80
N LEU A 4 -13.76 -11.39 -18.28
CA LEU A 4 -13.75 -11.07 -16.86
C LEU A 4 -15.08 -10.43 -16.45
N CYS A 5 -15.72 -10.93 -15.38
CA CYS A 5 -17.01 -10.40 -14.91
C CYS A 5 -16.85 -9.12 -14.06
N ALA A 6 -15.82 -9.05 -13.21
CA ALA A 6 -15.55 -7.91 -12.33
C ALA A 6 -14.07 -7.88 -11.91
N ALA A 7 -13.58 -6.72 -11.45
CA ALA A 7 -12.22 -6.53 -10.97
C ALA A 7 -12.19 -5.73 -9.65
N GLY A 8 -11.30 -6.14 -8.73
CA GLY A 8 -10.97 -5.40 -7.51
C GLY A 8 -9.46 -5.18 -7.46
N LEU A 9 -9.03 -3.92 -7.39
CA LEU A 9 -7.62 -3.52 -7.38
C LEU A 9 -7.31 -2.83 -6.05
N ASP A 10 -6.24 -3.22 -5.37
CA ASP A 10 -5.73 -2.52 -4.15
C ASP A 10 -4.49 -1.64 -4.46
N VAL A 11 -3.95 -1.78 -5.67
CA VAL A 11 -2.82 -1.01 -6.19
C VAL A 11 -3.10 -0.63 -7.63
N TYR A 12 -2.61 0.54 -8.02
CA TYR A 12 -2.62 1.04 -9.40
C TYR A 12 -1.22 1.50 -9.79
N GLU A 13 -0.82 1.30 -11.05
CA GLU A 13 0.59 1.47 -11.46
C GLU A 13 1.11 2.91 -11.28
N ASP A 14 0.27 3.91 -11.56
CA ASP A 14 0.61 5.34 -11.43
C ASP A 14 -0.02 5.98 -10.18
N GLU A 15 -0.09 5.21 -9.09
CA GLU A 15 -0.82 5.62 -7.88
C GLU A 15 -0.15 6.69 -7.01
N THR A 16 1.14 6.95 -7.24
CA THR A 16 1.98 7.80 -6.38
C THR A 16 1.45 9.24 -6.27
N ASP A 17 0.82 9.73 -7.33
CA ASP A 17 0.27 11.08 -7.37
C ASP A 17 -1.19 11.18 -6.94
N LEU A 18 -1.88 10.04 -6.79
CA LEU A 18 -3.33 9.93 -6.55
C LEU A 18 -3.70 9.55 -5.11
N TYR A 19 -2.88 8.74 -4.43
CA TYR A 19 -3.20 8.26 -3.08
C TYR A 19 -2.55 9.09 -1.97
N LEU A 20 -3.19 9.04 -0.78
CA LEU A 20 -2.78 9.75 0.44
C LEU A 20 -2.81 11.29 0.36
N LYS A 21 -3.49 11.84 -0.66
CA LYS A 21 -3.74 13.27 -0.86
C LYS A 21 -5.24 13.50 -1.01
N ASP A 22 -5.69 14.70 -0.65
CA ASP A 22 -7.07 15.13 -0.91
C ASP A 22 -7.14 15.73 -2.31
N HIS A 23 -7.97 15.13 -3.17
CA HIS A 23 -8.18 15.53 -4.55
C HIS A 23 -9.64 15.96 -4.81
N CYS A 24 -10.40 16.32 -3.76
CA CYS A 24 -11.82 16.68 -3.92
C CYS A 24 -12.07 17.80 -4.95
N ASP A 25 -11.12 18.74 -5.10
CA ASP A 25 -11.21 19.88 -6.02
C ASP A 25 -10.23 19.79 -7.22
N ASP A 26 -9.52 18.67 -7.34
CA ASP A 26 -8.51 18.46 -8.38
C ASP A 26 -9.10 17.73 -9.59
N ILE A 27 -8.64 18.12 -10.79
CA ILE A 27 -8.87 17.32 -11.99
C ILE A 27 -7.76 16.27 -12.05
N ILE A 28 -8.13 15.00 -11.93
CA ILE A 28 -7.22 13.87 -12.04
C ILE A 28 -6.91 13.65 -13.52
N CYS A 29 -5.77 14.13 -14.01
CA CYS A 29 -5.35 13.94 -15.40
C CYS A 29 -4.72 12.55 -15.62
N ASP A 30 -5.45 11.49 -15.27
CA ASP A 30 -5.09 10.10 -15.57
C ASP A 30 -6.25 9.41 -16.29
N ASP A 31 -6.17 9.39 -17.62
CA ASP A 31 -7.19 8.84 -18.51
C ASP A 31 -7.51 7.37 -18.21
N SER A 32 -6.53 6.59 -17.75
CA SER A 32 -6.69 5.17 -17.45
C SER A 32 -7.43 4.99 -16.13
N PHE A 33 -7.02 5.71 -15.10
CA PHE A 33 -7.68 5.70 -13.80
C PHE A 33 -9.12 6.21 -13.90
N GLU A 34 -9.34 7.37 -14.53
CA GLU A 34 -10.67 7.95 -14.75
C GLU A 34 -11.61 6.97 -15.45
N ARG A 35 -11.11 6.29 -16.48
CA ARG A 35 -11.91 5.29 -17.20
C ARG A 35 -12.23 4.09 -16.31
N LEU A 36 -11.26 3.58 -15.55
CA LEU A 36 -11.46 2.42 -14.69
C LEU A 36 -12.50 2.67 -13.60
N ILE A 37 -12.48 3.84 -12.95
CA ILE A 37 -13.46 4.19 -11.89
C ILE A 37 -14.89 4.39 -12.42
N THR A 38 -15.08 4.59 -13.73
CA THR A 38 -16.42 4.69 -14.32
C THR A 38 -17.11 3.34 -14.55
N PHE A 39 -16.37 2.23 -14.53
CA PHE A 39 -16.95 0.91 -14.76
C PHE A 39 -17.71 0.40 -13.53
N PRO A 40 -19.00 0.01 -13.66
CA PRO A 40 -19.81 -0.41 -12.52
C PRO A 40 -19.36 -1.75 -11.89
N ASN A 41 -18.47 -2.47 -12.57
CA ASN A 41 -17.91 -3.75 -12.15
C ASN A 41 -16.42 -3.66 -11.75
N VAL A 42 -15.92 -2.44 -11.51
CA VAL A 42 -14.54 -2.20 -11.06
C VAL A 42 -14.58 -1.47 -9.72
N ILE A 43 -13.81 -1.97 -8.76
CA ILE A 43 -13.53 -1.30 -7.50
C ILE A 43 -12.02 -1.13 -7.39
N ILE A 44 -11.57 0.09 -7.12
CA ILE A 44 -10.17 0.39 -6.84
C ILE A 44 -10.09 0.95 -5.42
N MET A 45 -9.22 0.38 -4.61
CA MET A 45 -8.80 0.87 -3.30
C MET A 45 -7.28 1.09 -3.38
N GLY A 46 -6.73 2.01 -2.59
CA GLY A 46 -5.31 2.33 -2.62
C GLY A 46 -4.64 1.93 -1.32
N HIS A 47 -3.73 0.95 -1.35
CA HIS A 47 -2.96 0.48 -0.20
C HIS A 47 -3.81 0.23 1.07
N GLN A 48 -5.05 -0.24 0.92
CA GLN A 48 -5.98 -0.34 2.05
C GLN A 48 -6.22 -1.79 2.49
N ALA A 49 -5.73 -2.79 1.74
CA ALA A 49 -5.89 -4.20 2.12
C ALA A 49 -5.31 -4.53 3.51
N PHE A 50 -4.27 -3.84 3.95
CA PHE A 50 -3.67 -4.06 5.28
C PHE A 50 -4.42 -3.38 6.42
N PHE A 51 -5.43 -2.54 6.15
CA PHE A 51 -6.09 -1.71 7.15
C PHE A 51 -7.16 -2.47 7.96
N THR A 52 -6.76 -3.59 8.56
CA THR A 52 -7.56 -4.38 9.50
C THR A 52 -7.05 -4.21 10.92
N ARG A 53 -7.91 -4.45 11.92
CA ARG A 53 -7.53 -4.33 13.33
C ARG A 53 -6.38 -5.28 13.68
N GLU A 54 -6.41 -6.48 13.14
CA GLU A 54 -5.46 -7.56 13.37
C GLU A 54 -4.10 -7.24 12.75
N ALA A 55 -4.09 -6.76 11.50
CA ALA A 55 -2.86 -6.36 10.82
C ALA A 55 -2.22 -5.15 11.50
N MET A 56 -3.01 -4.11 11.83
CA MET A 56 -2.51 -2.92 12.53
C MET A 56 -1.94 -3.26 13.91
N LYS A 57 -2.58 -4.17 14.64
CA LYS A 57 -2.05 -4.68 15.91
C LYS A 57 -0.72 -5.41 15.72
N THR A 58 -0.63 -6.29 14.72
CA THR A 58 0.59 -7.04 14.42
C THR A 58 1.74 -6.11 14.04
N ILE A 59 1.47 -5.08 13.23
CA ILE A 59 2.45 -4.06 12.85
C ILE A 59 2.98 -3.34 14.10
N ALA A 60 2.08 -2.86 14.97
CA ALA A 60 2.46 -2.16 16.19
C ALA A 60 3.28 -3.05 17.15
N ASP A 61 2.80 -4.27 17.42
CA ASP A 61 3.45 -5.22 18.33
C ASP A 61 4.86 -5.58 17.79
N THR A 62 4.99 -5.81 16.48
CA THR A 62 6.28 -6.12 15.82
C THR A 62 7.24 -4.93 15.87
N MET A 63 6.73 -3.71 15.67
CA MET A 63 7.54 -2.49 15.76
C MET A 63 8.11 -2.29 17.15
N ILE A 64 7.29 -2.48 18.19
CA ILE A 64 7.73 -2.38 19.60
C ILE A 64 8.80 -3.45 19.89
N GLN A 65 8.57 -4.70 19.47
CA GLN A 65 9.55 -5.77 19.66
C GLN A 65 10.89 -5.46 18.98
N ASN A 66 10.87 -4.93 17.75
CA ASN A 66 12.10 -4.55 17.04
C ASN A 66 12.88 -3.45 17.79
N LEU A 67 12.18 -2.50 18.42
CA LEU A 67 12.82 -1.45 19.23
C LEU A 67 13.40 -2.01 20.53
N ASP A 68 12.71 -2.94 21.18
CA ASP A 68 13.19 -3.61 22.40
C ASP A 68 14.43 -4.48 22.11
N ASP A 69 14.42 -5.23 21.00
CA ASP A 69 15.57 -6.02 20.57
C ASP A 69 16.76 -5.12 20.26
N PHE A 70 16.53 -4.02 19.53
CA PHE A 70 17.56 -3.04 19.21
C PHE A 70 18.16 -2.39 20.46
N SER A 71 17.31 -1.93 21.39
CA SER A 71 17.76 -1.25 22.62
C SER A 71 18.50 -2.19 23.58
N SER A 72 18.15 -3.48 23.59
CA SER A 72 18.82 -4.50 24.39
C SER A 72 20.06 -5.10 23.71
N GLY A 73 20.42 -4.64 22.51
CA GLY A 73 21.54 -5.16 21.73
C GLY A 73 21.35 -6.59 21.24
N LYS A 74 20.11 -7.10 21.25
CA LYS A 74 19.74 -8.39 20.67
C LYS A 74 19.63 -8.25 19.16
N ASP A 75 19.88 -9.35 18.46
CA ASP A 75 19.64 -9.37 17.02
C ASP A 75 18.15 -9.57 16.76
N SER A 76 17.59 -8.75 15.88
CA SER A 76 16.17 -8.82 15.48
C SER A 76 16.07 -9.52 14.12
N PRO A 77 15.11 -10.44 13.92
CA PRO A 77 14.89 -11.08 12.62
C PRO A 77 14.47 -10.08 11.53
N ASN A 78 14.00 -8.88 11.94
CA ASN A 78 13.57 -7.82 11.04
C ASN A 78 14.67 -6.77 10.80
N ARG A 79 15.90 -7.02 11.26
CA ARG A 79 17.02 -6.10 11.06
C ARG A 79 17.42 -6.06 9.59
N VAL A 80 17.27 -4.89 8.97
CA VAL A 80 17.75 -4.65 7.60
C VAL A 80 19.15 -4.04 7.66
N ALA A 81 20.12 -4.72 7.04
CA ALA A 81 21.48 -4.19 6.90
C ALA A 81 21.52 -3.10 5.83
N ALA A 82 22.36 -2.08 6.03
CA ALA A 82 22.58 -1.07 5.00
C ALA A 82 23.22 -1.72 3.76
N SER A 83 22.49 -1.73 2.64
CA SER A 83 23.06 -2.08 1.33
C SER A 83 23.80 -0.85 0.79
N ARG A 84 25.11 -1.00 0.52
CA ARG A 84 25.87 0.04 -0.20
C ARG A 84 25.40 0.03 -1.65
N THR A 85 24.61 1.01 -2.05
CA THR A 85 24.26 1.25 -3.46
C THR A 85 25.46 1.91 -4.14
N SER A 86 26.35 1.13 -4.74
CA SER A 86 27.35 1.64 -5.68
C SER A 86 26.61 2.10 -6.94
N HIS A 87 26.49 3.42 -7.12
CA HIS A 87 26.15 4.02 -8.40
C HIS A 87 27.38 4.00 -9.32
#